data_AF-A0A248UFE2-F1
#
_entry.id   AF-A0A248UFE2-F1
#
_cell.length_a   1.000
_cell.length_b   1.000
_cell.length_c   1.000
_cell.angle_alpha   90.00
_cell.angle_beta   90.00
_cell.angle_gamma   90.00
#
_symmetry.space_group_name_H-M   'P 1'
#
loop_
_entity.id
_entity.type
_entity.pdbx_description
1 polymer ?
#
loop_
_entity_poly.entity_id
_entity_poly.type
_entity_poly.pdbx_seq_one_letter_code
_entity_poly.pdbx_strand_id
1 'polypeptide(L)' 'MVCLALFAYLLTLIESDAAGRAYAAYGGIYIIVSIVWIWAAEGMRPDRWDVIGATVAFVGACIILFVPRT' A
#
# COMPACT_ATOMS: atom_id res chain seq x y z
N MET A 1 -22.88 -6.36 9.22
CA MET A 1 -22.64 -5.63 10.48
C MET A 1 -21.51 -6.24 11.31
N VAL A 2 -21.58 -7.53 11.66
CA VAL A 2 -20.56 -8.21 12.50
C VAL A 2 -19.13 -8.07 11.97
N CYS A 3 -18.90 -8.28 10.66
CA CYS A 3 -17.57 -8.12 10.06
C CYS A 3 -17.03 -6.67 10.16
N LEU A 4 -17.92 -5.68 10.09
CA LEU A 4 -17.54 -4.27 10.16
C LEU A 4 -17.17 -3.87 11.60
N ALA A 5 -17.91 -4.39 12.59
CA ALA A 5 -17.62 -4.19 14.00
C ALA A 5 -16.31 -4.88 14.42
N LEU A 6 -16.06 -6.10 13.91
CA LEU A 6 -14.79 -6.80 14.10
C LEU A 6 -13.63 -6.00 13.50
N PHE A 7 -13.76 -5.51 12.26
CA PHE A 7 -12.75 -4.68 11.62
C PHE A 7 -12.42 -3.43 12.45
N ALA A 8 -13.43 -2.69 12.93
CA ALA A 8 -13.23 -1.53 13.77
C ALA A 8 -12.54 -1.86 15.11
N TYR A 9 -12.90 -2.99 15.73
CA TYR A 9 -12.27 -3.47 16.97
C TYR A 9 -10.80 -3.88 16.77
N LEU A 10 -10.51 -4.61 15.69
CA LEU A 10 -9.14 -4.96 15.30
C LEU A 10 -8.29 -3.72 14.99
N LEU A 11 -8.89 -2.69 14.39
CA LEU A 11 -8.23 -1.42 14.09
C LEU A 11 -7.80 -0.69 15.37
N THR A 12 -8.58 -0.77 16.45
CA THR A 12 -8.24 -0.17 17.75
C THR A 12 -7.17 -0.94 18.52
N LEU A 13 -6.92 -2.21 18.16
CA LEU A 13 -5.92 -3.06 18.81
C LEU A 13 -4.50 -2.82 18.28
N ILE A 14 -4.39 -2.23 17.10
CA ILE A 14 -3.11 -1.83 16.52
C ILE A 14 -2.73 -0.46 17.07
N GLU A 15 -1.54 -0.36 17.66
CA GLU A 15 -0.96 0.92 18.03
C GLU A 15 -0.98 1.85 16.80
N SER A 16 -1.71 2.96 16.93
CA SER A 16 -2.05 3.90 15.84
C SER A 16 -0.83 4.36 15.02
N ASP A 17 0.36 4.37 15.64
CA ASP A 17 1.62 4.74 14.99
C ASP A 17 2.17 3.63 14.06
N ALA A 18 1.87 2.37 14.31
CA ALA A 18 2.21 1.23 13.45
C ALA A 18 1.10 0.94 12.41
N ALA A 19 -0.17 1.21 12.72
CA ALA A 19 -1.30 1.03 11.79
C ALA A 19 -1.11 1.82 10.51
N GLY A 20 -0.85 3.13 10.64
CA GLY A 20 -0.63 4.01 9.48
C GLY A 20 0.54 3.56 8.61
N ARG A 21 1.59 3.01 9.22
CA ARG A 21 2.78 2.48 8.54
C ARG A 21 2.47 1.18 7.80
N ALA A 22 1.71 0.27 8.40
CA ALA A 22 1.25 -0.95 7.75
C ALA A 22 0.36 -0.64 6.54
N TYR A 23 -0.59 0.31 6.68
CA TYR A 23 -1.43 0.74 5.57
C TYR A 23 -0.64 1.38 4.42
N ALA A 24 0.38 2.19 4.73
CA ALA A 24 1.27 2.76 3.71
C ALA A 24 2.06 1.68 2.96
N ALA A 25 2.60 0.68 3.68
CA ALA A 25 3.30 -0.46 3.09
C ALA A 25 2.38 -1.26 2.15
N TYR A 26 1.16 -1.58 2.62
CA TYR A 26 0.16 -2.29 1.84
C TYR A 26 -0.22 -1.52 0.57
N GLY A 27 -0.41 -0.19 0.66
CA GLY A 27 -0.73 0.64 -0.49
C GLY A 27 0.37 0.62 -1.55
N GLY A 28 1.64 0.74 -1.15
CA GLY A 28 2.77 0.67 -2.08
C GLY A 28 2.90 -0.69 -2.77
N ILE A 29 2.77 -1.79 -2.01
CA ILE A 29 2.82 -3.15 -2.55
C ILE A 29 1.63 -3.41 -3.49
N TYR A 30 0.43 -2.95 -3.12
CA TYR A 30 -0.77 -3.11 -3.93
C TYR A 30 -0.63 -2.46 -5.31
N ILE A 31 -0.02 -1.28 -5.39
CA ILE A 31 0.20 -0.58 -6.66
C ILE A 31 1.17 -1.38 -7.55
N ILE A 32 2.28 -1.88 -7.00
CA ILE A 32 3.23 -2.71 -7.75
C ILE A 32 2.55 -3.99 -8.25
N VAL A 33 1.83 -4.69 -7.37
CA VAL A 33 1.12 -5.93 -7.71
C VAL A 33 0.04 -5.70 -8.77
N SER A 34 -0.71 -4.60 -8.68
CA SER A 34 -1.73 -4.24 -9.66
C SER A 34 -1.15 -4.04 -11.07
N ILE A 35 0.01 -3.37 -11.17
CA ILE A 35 0.69 -3.17 -12.46
C ILE A 35 1.22 -4.49 -13.02
N VAL A 36 1.84 -5.32 -12.17
CA VAL A 36 2.30 -6.66 -12.57
C VAL A 36 1.12 -7.52 -13.03
N TRP A 37 -0.04 -7.39 -12.37
CA TRP A 37 -1.25 -8.12 -12.72
C TRP A 37 -1.81 -7.70 -14.08
N ILE A 38 -1.95 -6.39 -14.35
CA ILE A 38 -2.37 -5.90 -15.67
C ILE A 38 -1.43 -6.41 -16.76
N TRP A 39 -0.12 -6.43 -16.49
CA TRP A 39 0.83 -6.96 -17.44
C TRP A 39 0.70 -8.48 -17.66
N ALA A 40 0.53 -9.25 -16.60
CA ALA A 40 0.50 -10.71 -16.66
C ALA A 40 -0.86 -11.29 -17.11
N ALA A 41 -1.97 -10.70 -16.66
CA ALA A 41 -3.33 -11.18 -16.91
C ALA A 41 -3.97 -10.53 -18.13
N GLU A 42 -3.72 -9.25 -18.38
CA GLU A 42 -4.33 -8.50 -19.49
C GLU A 42 -3.38 -8.34 -20.68
N GLY A 43 -2.09 -8.68 -20.53
CA GLY A 43 -1.08 -8.55 -21.60
C GLY A 43 -0.77 -7.10 -21.99
N MET A 44 -1.31 -6.14 -21.24
CA MET A 44 -1.13 -4.71 -21.48
C MET A 44 0.26 -4.33 -20.98
N ARG A 45 1.12 -3.81 -21.87
CA ARG A 45 2.46 -3.38 -21.46
C ARG A 45 2.31 -2.14 -20.57
N PRO A 46 2.80 -2.17 -19.32
CA PRO A 46 2.71 -1.01 -18.45
C PRO A 46 3.43 0.17 -19.08
N ASP A 47 2.78 1.32 -19.08
CA ASP A 47 3.34 2.53 -19.67
C ASP A 47 4.49 3.05 -18.78
N ARG A 48 5.37 3.85 -19.37
CA ARG A 48 6.43 4.56 -18.64
C ARG A 48 5.85 5.38 -17.48
N TRP A 49 4.65 5.92 -17.67
CA TRP A 49 3.91 6.65 -16.63
C TRP A 49 3.44 5.75 -15.48
N ASP A 50 3.04 4.50 -15.76
CA ASP A 50 2.65 3.54 -14.71
C ASP A 50 3.85 3.18 -13.83
N VAL A 51 5.01 2.96 -14.45
CA VAL A 51 6.26 2.65 -13.73
C VAL A 51 6.71 3.83 -12.87
N ILE A 52 6.62 5.06 -13.39
CA ILE A 52 6.91 6.27 -12.61
C ILE A 52 5.93 6.40 -11.44
N GLY A 53 4.63 6.18 -11.68
CA GLY A 53 3.60 6.21 -10.64
C GLY A 53 3.84 5.19 -9.53
N ALA A 54 4.17 3.94 -9.89
CA ALA A 54 4.53 2.91 -8.92
C ALA A 54 5.80 3.26 -8.14
N THR A 55 6.81 3.83 -8.80
CA THR A 55 8.05 4.23 -8.13
C THR A 55 7.77 5.33 -7.12
N VAL A 56 6.97 6.35 -7.48
CA VAL A 56 6.58 7.44 -6.57
C VAL A 56 5.76 6.91 -5.39
N ALA A 57 4.79 6.02 -5.64
CA ALA A 57 3.99 5.43 -4.58
C ALA A 57 4.81 4.54 -3.64
N PHE A 58 5.75 3.77 -4.19
CA PHE A 58 6.68 2.95 -3.43
C PHE A 58 7.61 3.81 -2.57
N VAL A 59 8.17 4.88 -3.14
CA VAL A 59 8.99 5.84 -2.39
C VAL A 59 8.16 6.51 -1.28
N GLY A 60 6.91 6.90 -1.54
CA GLY A 60 6.00 7.43 -0.53
C GLY A 60 5.76 6.43 0.62
N ALA A 61 5.56 5.16 0.31
CA ALA A 61 5.44 4.09 1.30
C ALA A 61 6.75 3.91 2.11
N CYS A 62 7.91 3.94 1.45
CA CYS A 62 9.22 3.89 2.11
C CYS A 62 9.44 5.08 3.04
N ILE A 63 9.06 6.29 2.63
CA ILE A 63 9.14 7.50 3.47
C ILE A 63 8.29 7.31 4.74
N ILE A 64 7.05 6.86 4.60
CA ILE A 64 6.17 6.65 5.77
C ILE A 64 6.71 5.55 6.69
N LEU A 65 7.33 4.50 6.14
CA LEU A 65 7.87 3.38 6.90
C LEU A 65 9.20 3.70 7.61
N PHE A 66 10.10 4.40 6.92
CA PHE A 66 11.51 4.58 7.32
C PHE A 66 11.84 5.97 7.88
N VAL A 67 10.96 6.97 7.75
CA VAL A 67 11.23 8.28 8.37
C VAL A 67 11.34 8.11 9.89
N PRO A 68 12.52 8.36 10.48
CA PRO A 68 12.69 8.32 11.93
C PRO A 68 12.05 9.56 12.51
N ARG A 69 11.19 9.38 13.52
CA ARG A 69 10.63 10.49 14.29
C ARG A 69 11.22 10.41 15.69
N THR A 70 12.28 11.19 15.91
CA THR A 70 12.64 11.67 17.25
C THR A 70 11.56 12.58 17.80
#